data_AF-A0A397GRY6-F1
#
_entry.id   AF-A0A397GRY6-F1
#
_cell.length_a   1.000
_cell.length_b   1.000
_cell.length_c   1.000
_cell.angle_alpha   90.00
_cell.angle_beta   90.00
_cell.angle_gamma   90.00
#
_symmetry.space_group_name_H-M   'P 1'
#
loop_
_entity.id
_entity.type
_entity.pdbx_description
1 polymer ?
#
loop_
_entity_poly.entity_id
_entity_poly.type
_entity_poly.pdbx_seq_one_letter_code
_entity_poly.pdbx_strand_id
1 'polypeptide(L)'
;MSAQDEFNSLVTNNQEKFSSHPEDRDNSDRDSEPPSDDDTNGDDHAHLSDSEDFDGTAMGSRTNTYQVPRTKFDANTGPKGVIADAQAFERARKRSFRRTLLSATGMDYSHHRSNSKSITDDANLLQNSSPPDCSASEEDEEQFMRKWRESRMQELQNRKLRRASPRRKMYGSVEKVDAVGFLDAIEKVSSDTVVVVCVYDPESNVSSLVEDCLDTIARRQPTVRFVKLDHEIAEMDHIDAPALLAYRAGDVFATIVEILKQIPKGRSCSADSLEDLLKSYRIL
;
A
#
# COMPACT_ATOMS: atom_id res chain seq x y z
N MET A 1 -0.87 12.16 -59.44
CA MET A 1 -0.12 11.91 -58.19
C MET A 1 -0.24 10.43 -57.89
N SER A 2 0.89 9.74 -57.75
CA SER A 2 0.93 8.30 -57.54
C SER A 2 0.61 8.00 -56.08
N ALA A 3 -0.14 6.94 -55.78
CA ALA A 3 -0.49 6.54 -54.41
C ALA A 3 0.75 6.33 -53.51
N GLN A 4 1.91 6.07 -54.14
CA GLN A 4 3.20 5.96 -53.45
C GLN A 4 3.70 7.30 -52.88
N ASP A 5 3.38 8.41 -53.54
CA ASP A 5 3.78 9.76 -53.09
C ASP A 5 2.95 10.21 -51.88
N GLU A 6 1.66 9.85 -51.83
CA GLU A 6 0.82 10.10 -50.65
C GLU A 6 1.23 9.24 -49.45
N PHE A 7 1.59 7.97 -49.68
CA PHE A 7 2.07 7.10 -48.60
C PHE A 7 3.39 7.60 -48.00
N ASN A 8 4.34 8.01 -48.85
CA ASN A 8 5.61 8.54 -48.40
C ASN A 8 5.45 9.86 -47.63
N SER A 9 4.50 10.71 -48.03
CA SER A 9 4.16 11.95 -47.31
C SER A 9 3.54 11.69 -45.94
N LEU A 10 2.69 10.66 -45.80
CA LEU A 10 2.10 10.27 -44.51
C LEU A 10 3.13 9.68 -43.54
N VAL A 11 4.10 8.90 -44.05
CA VAL A 11 5.15 8.29 -43.22
C VAL A 11 6.13 9.34 -42.69
N THR A 12 6.55 10.30 -43.52
CA THR A 12 7.45 11.39 -43.09
C THR A 12 6.78 12.33 -42.07
N ASN A 13 5.51 12.69 -42.29
CA ASN A 13 4.79 13.61 -41.41
C ASN A 13 4.43 13.01 -40.03
N ASN A 14 4.43 11.68 -39.90
CA ASN A 14 4.26 11.00 -38.61
C ASN A 14 5.59 10.83 -37.85
N GLN A 15 6.72 10.73 -38.55
CA GLN A 15 8.04 10.64 -37.90
C GLN A 15 8.40 11.92 -37.15
N GLU A 16 8.03 13.10 -37.68
CA GLU A 16 8.28 14.39 -37.01
C GLU A 16 7.43 14.61 -35.74
N LYS A 17 6.35 13.84 -35.54
CA LYS A 17 5.42 14.00 -34.40
C LYS A 17 5.76 13.17 -33.15
N PHE A 18 6.74 12.28 -33.22
CA PHE A 18 7.18 11.49 -32.06
C PHE A 18 8.33 12.14 -31.28
N SER A 19 8.80 13.32 -31.68
CA SER A 19 9.77 14.09 -30.92
C SER A 19 9.03 15.15 -30.11
N SER A 20 8.76 14.85 -28.84
CA SER A 20 8.26 15.75 -27.78
C SER A 20 6.82 16.28 -27.88
N HIS A 21 6.13 16.33 -26.73
CA HIS A 21 4.81 16.93 -26.60
C HIS A 21 4.94 18.47 -26.66
N PRO A 22 3.95 19.21 -27.20
CA PRO A 22 4.02 20.66 -27.38
C PRO A 22 4.15 21.46 -26.07
N GLU A 23 3.83 20.87 -24.91
CA GLU A 23 4.03 21.48 -23.59
C GLU A 23 5.48 21.37 -23.08
N ASP A 24 6.32 20.53 -23.70
CA ASP A 24 7.73 20.31 -23.29
C ASP A 24 8.71 21.29 -23.98
N ARG A 25 8.19 22.21 -24.82
CA ARG A 25 9.01 23.13 -25.63
C ARG A 25 9.53 24.37 -24.88
N ASP A 26 8.99 24.69 -23.71
CA ASP A 26 9.27 25.95 -23.01
C ASP A 26 10.23 25.81 -21.82
N ASN A 27 11.03 24.74 -21.77
CA ASN A 27 11.96 24.51 -20.65
C ASN A 27 13.42 24.36 -21.08
N SER A 28 13.91 25.28 -21.93
CA SER A 28 15.34 25.40 -22.24
C SER A 28 15.82 26.84 -22.03
N ASP A 29 16.01 27.21 -20.77
CA ASP A 29 16.89 28.31 -20.37
C ASP A 29 17.38 28.06 -18.95
N ARG A 30 18.40 27.20 -18.80
CA ARG A 30 19.47 27.35 -17.79
C ARG A 30 20.57 26.32 -17.93
N ASP A 31 21.78 26.88 -17.97
CA ASP A 31 23.10 26.31 -17.67
C ASP A 31 23.76 25.44 -18.74
N SER A 32 24.50 26.15 -19.60
CA SER A 32 25.66 25.64 -20.33
C SER A 32 26.89 25.69 -19.42
N GLU A 33 27.46 24.54 -19.06
CA GLU A 33 28.87 24.43 -18.67
C GLU A 33 29.53 23.26 -19.43
N PRO A 34 30.79 23.41 -19.88
CA PRO A 34 31.45 22.41 -20.72
C PRO A 34 32.12 21.32 -19.85
N PRO A 35 32.09 20.04 -20.24
CA PRO A 35 32.92 19.04 -19.58
C PRO A 35 34.35 19.10 -20.11
N SER A 36 35.28 19.26 -19.17
CA SER A 36 36.72 19.07 -19.33
C SER A 36 37.08 17.59 -19.49
N ASP A 37 38.06 17.35 -20.36
CA ASP A 37 38.70 16.06 -20.63
C ASP A 37 39.39 15.47 -19.38
N ASP A 38 39.18 14.18 -19.10
CA ASP A 38 40.27 13.24 -18.78
C ASP A 38 39.82 11.79 -18.91
N ASP A 39 40.68 10.99 -19.53
CA ASP A 39 40.54 9.59 -19.89
C ASP A 39 40.70 8.66 -18.68
N THR A 40 39.79 7.69 -18.50
CA THR A 40 40.21 6.34 -18.08
C THR A 40 39.17 5.26 -18.42
N ASN A 41 39.65 4.28 -19.17
CA ASN A 41 38.97 3.09 -19.69
C ASN A 41 38.27 2.22 -18.62
N GLY A 42 37.10 1.67 -18.97
CA GLY A 42 36.40 0.64 -18.19
C GLY A 42 35.04 0.26 -18.78
N ASP A 43 35.06 -0.36 -19.97
CA ASP A 43 33.91 -0.89 -20.69
C ASP A 43 33.38 -2.15 -19.97
N ASP A 44 32.16 -2.09 -19.43
CA ASP A 44 31.44 -3.23 -18.84
C ASP A 44 29.95 -3.19 -19.26
N HIS A 45 29.71 -3.22 -20.57
CA HIS A 45 28.42 -3.61 -21.12
C HIS A 45 28.28 -5.13 -21.08
N ALA A 46 27.53 -5.63 -20.10
CA ALA A 46 27.19 -7.05 -19.95
C ALA A 46 26.47 -7.59 -21.19
N HIS A 47 27.26 -8.28 -22.01
CA HIS A 47 26.85 -9.04 -23.19
C HIS A 47 26.11 -10.31 -22.73
N LEU A 48 24.78 -10.29 -22.68
CA LEU A 48 23.99 -11.52 -22.53
C LEU A 48 23.80 -12.16 -23.90
N SER A 49 24.72 -13.07 -24.20
CA SER A 49 24.58 -14.12 -25.20
C SER A 49 23.48 -15.08 -24.75
N ASP A 50 22.34 -15.09 -25.44
CA ASP A 50 21.41 -16.21 -25.39
C ASP A 50 21.30 -16.79 -26.81
N SER A 51 21.80 -18.00 -26.92
CA SER A 51 21.96 -18.77 -28.15
C SER A 51 20.83 -19.77 -28.25
N GLU A 52 19.76 -19.48 -29.00
CA GLU A 52 18.81 -20.50 -29.48
C GLU A 52 18.31 -20.15 -30.89
N ASP A 53 18.82 -20.91 -31.86
CA ASP A 53 18.33 -21.25 -33.19
C ASP A 53 17.29 -20.35 -33.89
N PHE A 54 17.81 -19.58 -34.85
CA PHE A 54 17.04 -19.04 -35.98
C PHE A 54 16.77 -20.17 -36.99
N ASP A 55 15.60 -20.78 -36.93
CA ASP A 55 15.04 -21.53 -38.08
C ASP A 55 14.05 -20.63 -38.83
N GLY A 56 14.53 -20.09 -39.95
CA GLY A 56 13.73 -19.33 -40.88
C GLY A 56 13.08 -20.22 -41.93
N THR A 57 11.97 -20.90 -41.63
CA THR A 57 10.99 -21.30 -42.67
C THR A 57 9.64 -21.73 -42.08
N ALA A 58 8.63 -20.84 -42.07
CA ALA A 58 7.21 -21.19 -42.16
C ALA A 58 6.31 -19.94 -42.25
N MET A 59 5.85 -19.58 -43.45
CA MET A 59 4.56 -18.90 -43.59
C MET A 59 3.47 -19.93 -43.28
N GLY A 60 2.81 -19.83 -42.13
CA GLY A 60 1.67 -20.69 -41.80
C GLY A 60 1.09 -20.36 -40.44
N SER A 61 -0.17 -19.90 -40.42
CA SER A 61 -1.06 -19.73 -39.26
C SER A 61 -0.40 -19.41 -37.92
N ARG A 62 -0.14 -18.13 -37.68
CA ARG A 62 0.04 -17.64 -36.30
C ARG A 62 -1.35 -17.62 -35.66
N THR A 63 -1.74 -18.70 -34.98
CA THR A 63 -2.63 -18.55 -33.83
C THR A 63 -1.94 -17.53 -32.93
N ASN A 64 -2.54 -16.35 -32.78
CA ASN A 64 -1.91 -15.29 -31.98
C ASN A 64 -1.96 -15.76 -30.52
N THR A 65 -0.95 -16.51 -30.09
CA THR A 65 -0.81 -16.98 -28.71
C THR A 65 -0.50 -15.77 -27.87
N TYR A 66 -1.54 -15.08 -27.39
CA TYR A 66 -1.43 -13.92 -26.53
C TYR A 66 -0.78 -14.37 -25.21
N GLN A 67 0.52 -14.19 -25.10
CA GLN A 67 1.27 -14.53 -23.90
C GLN A 67 1.29 -13.32 -22.96
N VAL A 68 0.76 -13.48 -21.76
CA VAL A 68 0.78 -12.41 -20.75
C VAL A 68 2.24 -12.19 -20.32
N PRO A 69 2.79 -10.95 -20.44
CA PRO A 69 4.15 -10.65 -20.01
C PRO A 69 4.37 -11.05 -18.54
N ARG A 70 5.56 -11.56 -18.20
CA ARG A 70 5.88 -12.04 -16.82
C ARG A 70 6.27 -10.91 -15.86
N THR A 71 6.35 -9.68 -16.34
CA THR A 71 6.69 -8.47 -15.56
C THR A 71 5.59 -8.19 -14.53
N LYS A 72 5.95 -8.10 -13.24
CA LYS A 72 4.97 -7.84 -12.18
C LYS A 72 4.63 -6.35 -12.14
N PHE A 73 3.35 -6.01 -12.21
CA PHE A 73 2.84 -4.66 -12.02
C PHE A 73 1.91 -4.62 -10.82
N ASP A 74 2.04 -3.62 -9.96
CA ASP A 74 1.10 -3.35 -8.86
C ASP A 74 0.22 -2.14 -9.21
N ALA A 75 -0.59 -2.32 -10.26
CA ALA A 75 -1.54 -1.33 -10.73
C ALA A 75 -2.95 -1.92 -10.68
N ASN A 76 -3.92 -1.11 -10.26
CA ASN A 76 -5.31 -1.54 -10.14
C ASN A 76 -6.19 -1.10 -11.33
N THR A 77 -5.66 -0.25 -12.21
CA THR A 77 -6.38 0.34 -13.34
C THR A 77 -5.45 0.49 -14.55
N GLY A 78 -6.05 0.69 -15.73
CA GLY A 78 -5.32 0.90 -16.99
C GLY A 78 -4.64 -0.37 -17.53
N PRO A 79 -3.79 -0.23 -18.57
CA PRO A 79 -3.16 -1.37 -19.26
C PRO A 79 -2.34 -2.29 -18.33
N LYS A 80 -1.68 -1.71 -17.33
CA LYS A 80 -0.90 -2.47 -16.33
C LYS A 80 -1.79 -3.27 -15.36
N GLY A 81 -2.95 -2.74 -15.00
CA GLY A 81 -3.94 -3.46 -14.17
C GLY A 81 -4.54 -4.65 -14.91
N VAL A 82 -4.80 -4.51 -16.21
CA VAL A 82 -5.27 -5.62 -17.06
C VAL A 82 -4.23 -6.74 -17.13
N ILE A 83 -2.94 -6.40 -17.31
CA ILE A 83 -1.85 -7.38 -17.31
C ILE A 83 -1.75 -8.08 -15.94
N ALA A 84 -1.83 -7.33 -14.84
CA ALA A 84 -1.78 -7.90 -13.49
C ALA A 84 -2.94 -8.87 -13.24
N ASP A 85 -4.15 -8.54 -13.69
CA ASP A 85 -5.33 -9.41 -13.56
C ASP A 85 -5.23 -10.66 -14.45
N ALA A 86 -4.69 -10.54 -15.67
CA ALA A 86 -4.47 -11.68 -16.56
C ALA A 86 -3.43 -12.66 -15.97
N GLN A 87 -2.35 -12.16 -15.38
CA GLN A 87 -1.38 -13.03 -14.68
C GLN A 87 -2.00 -13.69 -13.44
N ALA A 88 -2.83 -12.98 -12.69
CA ALA A 88 -3.52 -13.54 -11.53
C ALA A 88 -4.49 -14.64 -11.96
N PHE A 89 -5.21 -14.44 -13.06
CA PHE A 89 -6.10 -15.41 -13.67
C PHE A 89 -5.36 -16.68 -14.06
N GLU A 90 -4.24 -16.58 -14.78
CA GLU A 90 -3.43 -17.74 -15.14
C GLU A 90 -2.92 -18.51 -13.93
N ARG A 91 -2.46 -17.81 -12.88
CA ARG A 91 -2.01 -18.45 -11.63
C ARG A 91 -3.15 -19.22 -10.96
N ALA A 92 -4.35 -18.65 -10.94
CA ALA A 92 -5.52 -19.31 -10.35
C ALA A 92 -6.05 -20.46 -11.19
N ARG A 93 -6.01 -20.34 -12.53
CA ARG A 93 -6.34 -21.43 -13.47
C ARG A 93 -5.37 -22.59 -13.26
N LYS A 94 -4.05 -22.33 -13.24
CA LYS A 94 -3.01 -23.35 -12.97
C LYS A 94 -3.19 -24.00 -11.59
N ARG A 95 -3.55 -23.23 -10.55
CA ARG A 95 -3.81 -23.77 -9.21
C ARG A 95 -5.07 -24.65 -9.16
N SER A 96 -6.13 -24.24 -9.84
CA SER A 96 -7.39 -24.99 -9.92
C SER A 96 -7.20 -26.29 -10.69
N PHE A 97 -6.49 -26.23 -11.82
CA PHE A 97 -6.11 -27.39 -12.63
C PHE A 97 -5.25 -28.38 -11.83
N ARG A 98 -4.19 -27.89 -11.15
CA ARG A 98 -3.41 -28.70 -10.21
C ARG A 98 -4.30 -29.37 -9.17
N ARG A 99 -5.19 -28.63 -8.50
CA ARG A 99 -6.09 -29.19 -7.49
C ARG A 99 -7.00 -30.29 -8.06
N THR A 100 -7.57 -30.09 -9.24
CA THR A 100 -8.42 -31.08 -9.90
C THR A 100 -7.63 -32.33 -10.30
N LEU A 101 -6.42 -32.17 -10.84
CA LEU A 101 -5.55 -33.30 -11.16
C LEU A 101 -5.14 -34.10 -9.92
N LEU A 102 -4.65 -33.43 -8.86
CA LEU A 102 -4.28 -34.11 -7.61
C LEU A 102 -5.49 -34.82 -6.96
N SER A 103 -6.69 -34.27 -7.10
CA SER A 103 -7.94 -34.89 -6.63
C SER A 103 -8.37 -36.08 -7.50
N ALA A 104 -8.12 -36.04 -8.81
CA ALA A 104 -8.48 -37.10 -9.76
C ALA A 104 -7.51 -38.29 -9.71
N THR A 105 -6.23 -38.06 -9.38
CA THR A 105 -5.22 -39.11 -9.22
C THR A 105 -5.24 -39.76 -7.83
N GLY A 106 -6.20 -39.41 -6.96
CA GLY A 106 -6.32 -39.99 -5.62
C GLY A 106 -5.17 -39.66 -4.67
N MET A 107 -4.39 -38.60 -4.94
CA MET A 107 -3.23 -38.19 -4.14
C MET A 107 -3.64 -37.29 -2.95
N ASP A 108 -4.84 -37.52 -2.41
CA ASP A 108 -5.23 -37.07 -1.07
C ASP A 108 -4.43 -37.89 -0.06
N TYR A 109 -3.22 -37.43 0.22
CA TYR A 109 -2.56 -37.77 1.48
C TYR A 109 -2.92 -36.69 2.49
N SER A 110 -4.02 -36.94 3.19
CA SER A 110 -4.17 -36.56 4.59
C SER A 110 -2.85 -36.78 5.34
N HIS A 111 -2.08 -35.71 5.55
CA HIS A 111 -0.97 -35.72 6.48
C HIS A 111 -1.05 -34.53 7.43
N HIS A 112 -1.51 -34.86 8.64
CA HIS A 112 -1.02 -34.34 9.89
C HIS A 112 0.44 -33.84 9.83
N ARG A 113 0.66 -32.72 10.51
CA ARG A 113 1.94 -32.25 11.07
C ARG A 113 3.11 -33.23 10.88
N SER A 114 4.01 -32.91 9.96
CA SER A 114 5.43 -33.08 10.22
C SER A 114 6.25 -32.10 9.39
N ASN A 115 7.21 -31.51 10.07
CA ASN A 115 8.16 -30.54 9.58
C ASN A 115 9.25 -31.28 8.76
N SER A 116 9.23 -31.16 7.43
CA SER A 116 10.36 -31.53 6.59
C SER A 116 10.47 -30.67 5.33
N LYS A 117 11.66 -30.12 5.15
CA LYS A 117 12.12 -29.33 4.01
C LYS A 117 12.37 -30.28 2.82
N SER A 118 11.48 -30.31 1.82
CA SER A 118 11.80 -30.75 0.44
C SER A 118 10.57 -30.61 -0.50
N ILE A 119 10.13 -29.39 -0.80
CA ILE A 119 9.04 -29.14 -1.79
C ILE A 119 9.50 -28.08 -2.82
N THR A 120 10.74 -28.17 -3.28
CA THR A 120 11.27 -27.25 -4.31
C THR A 120 11.40 -27.89 -5.68
N ASP A 121 11.50 -29.22 -5.79
CA ASP A 121 11.76 -29.88 -7.08
C ASP A 121 10.50 -30.27 -7.87
N ASP A 122 9.41 -30.69 -7.22
CA ASP A 122 8.14 -31.02 -7.92
C ASP A 122 7.38 -29.79 -8.44
N ALA A 123 7.70 -28.59 -7.94
CA ALA A 123 7.07 -27.37 -8.39
C ALA A 123 7.51 -26.95 -9.80
N ASN A 124 8.76 -27.30 -10.18
CA ASN A 124 9.40 -26.91 -11.45
C ASN A 124 8.99 -27.81 -12.63
N LEU A 125 8.69 -29.09 -12.41
CA LEU A 125 8.31 -30.01 -13.51
C LEU A 125 6.95 -29.67 -14.14
N LEU A 126 6.06 -28.99 -13.41
CA LEU A 126 4.78 -28.49 -13.91
C LEU A 126 4.86 -27.02 -14.38
N GLN A 127 6.05 -26.42 -14.38
CA GLN A 127 6.26 -25.02 -14.76
C GLN A 127 6.54 -24.86 -16.26
N ASN A 128 7.01 -25.93 -16.93
CA ASN A 128 7.33 -25.96 -18.36
C ASN A 128 6.36 -26.75 -19.25
N SER A 129 5.35 -27.40 -18.67
CA SER A 129 4.26 -27.97 -19.47
C SER A 129 3.22 -26.88 -19.72
N SER A 130 3.12 -26.41 -20.96
CA SER A 130 1.87 -25.81 -21.44
C SER A 130 0.74 -26.76 -21.07
N PRO A 131 -0.35 -26.29 -20.41
CA PRO A 131 -1.45 -27.18 -20.10
C PRO A 131 -1.90 -27.82 -21.42
N PRO A 132 -2.05 -29.16 -21.50
CA PRO A 132 -2.70 -29.74 -22.66
C PRO A 132 -4.07 -29.07 -22.80
N ASP A 133 -4.48 -28.77 -24.02
CA ASP A 133 -5.84 -28.35 -24.38
C ASP A 133 -6.81 -29.47 -24.00
N CYS A 134 -7.01 -29.67 -22.70
CA CYS A 134 -8.11 -30.41 -22.17
C CYS A 134 -9.30 -29.53 -22.55
N SER A 135 -10.10 -30.02 -23.50
CA SER A 135 -11.25 -29.33 -24.06
C SER A 135 -12.29 -29.09 -22.97
N ALA A 136 -12.02 -28.12 -22.10
CA ALA A 136 -13.03 -27.50 -21.28
C ALA A 136 -14.06 -26.96 -22.27
N SER A 137 -15.32 -27.34 -22.08
CA SER A 137 -16.37 -26.81 -22.93
C SER A 137 -16.38 -25.28 -22.82
N GLU A 138 -16.79 -24.57 -23.87
CA GLU A 138 -16.90 -23.10 -23.83
C GLU A 138 -17.74 -22.64 -22.61
N GLU A 139 -18.71 -23.47 -22.21
CA GLU A 139 -19.57 -23.27 -21.04
C GLU A 139 -18.81 -23.41 -19.70
N ASP A 140 -17.87 -24.35 -19.57
CA ASP A 140 -17.02 -24.50 -18.39
C ASP A 140 -16.04 -23.32 -18.23
N GLU A 141 -15.49 -22.84 -19.35
CA GLU A 141 -14.61 -21.66 -19.36
C GLU A 141 -15.36 -20.38 -18.96
N GLU A 142 -16.59 -20.20 -19.46
CA GLU A 142 -17.41 -19.04 -19.13
C GLU A 142 -17.83 -19.03 -17.64
N GLN A 143 -18.18 -20.19 -17.09
CA GLN A 143 -18.49 -20.33 -15.66
C GLN A 143 -17.26 -20.05 -14.78
N PHE A 144 -16.08 -20.53 -15.19
CA PHE A 144 -14.84 -20.24 -14.49
C PHE A 144 -14.51 -18.74 -14.52
N MET A 145 -14.64 -18.09 -15.68
CA MET A 145 -14.44 -16.65 -15.84
C MET A 145 -15.40 -15.83 -14.97
N ARG A 146 -16.68 -16.24 -14.87
CA ARG A 146 -17.66 -15.58 -14.01
C ARG A 146 -17.28 -15.66 -12.53
N LYS A 147 -16.95 -16.86 -12.05
CA LYS A 147 -16.47 -17.11 -10.67
C LYS A 147 -15.17 -16.36 -10.37
N TRP A 148 -14.26 -16.29 -11.35
CA TRP A 148 -13.02 -15.53 -11.21
C TRP A 148 -13.28 -14.03 -11.05
N ARG A 149 -14.11 -13.43 -11.92
CA ARG A 149 -14.46 -12.00 -11.82
C ARG A 149 -15.14 -11.68 -10.49
N GLU A 150 -16.07 -12.53 -10.05
CA GLU A 150 -16.75 -12.38 -8.77
C GLU A 150 -15.78 -12.46 -7.60
N SER A 151 -14.94 -13.50 -7.56
CA SER A 151 -13.89 -13.67 -6.54
C SER A 151 -12.91 -12.50 -6.53
N ARG A 152 -12.51 -12.00 -7.71
CA ARG A 152 -11.60 -10.86 -7.85
C ARG A 152 -12.24 -9.56 -7.36
N MET A 153 -13.51 -9.35 -7.68
CA MET A 153 -14.27 -8.19 -7.19
C MET A 153 -14.40 -8.24 -5.67
N GLN A 154 -14.71 -9.42 -5.11
CA GLN A 154 -14.80 -9.64 -3.68
C GLN A 154 -13.44 -9.46 -3.00
N GLU A 155 -12.34 -9.92 -3.61
CA GLU A 155 -10.98 -9.70 -3.12
C GLU A 155 -10.64 -8.21 -3.08
N LEU A 156 -10.92 -7.46 -4.15
CA LEU A 156 -10.68 -6.01 -4.22
C LEU A 156 -11.54 -5.23 -3.23
N GLN A 157 -12.82 -5.60 -3.07
CA GLN A 157 -13.70 -5.04 -2.04
C GLN A 157 -13.19 -5.36 -0.64
N ASN A 158 -12.88 -6.63 -0.37
CA ASN A 158 -12.35 -7.06 0.92
C ASN A 158 -10.97 -6.47 1.21
N ARG A 159 -10.13 -6.17 0.22
CA ARG A 159 -8.84 -5.50 0.39
C ARG A 159 -8.98 -4.04 0.79
N LYS A 160 -10.06 -3.35 0.38
CA LYS A 160 -10.38 -2.02 0.91
C LYS A 160 -10.73 -2.08 2.40
N LEU A 161 -11.44 -3.13 2.83
CA LEU A 161 -11.71 -3.38 4.27
C LEU A 161 -10.50 -3.96 5.01
N ARG A 162 -9.63 -4.69 4.31
CA ARG A 162 -8.40 -5.33 4.80
C ARG A 162 -7.18 -4.61 4.24
N ARG A 163 -7.08 -3.29 4.45
CA ARG A 163 -5.72 -2.72 4.60
C ARG A 163 -5.04 -3.62 5.63
N ALA A 164 -3.93 -4.24 5.23
CA ALA A 164 -3.20 -5.22 6.02
C ALA A 164 -3.05 -4.67 7.44
N SER A 165 -3.84 -5.18 8.39
CA SER A 165 -3.86 -4.68 9.76
C SER A 165 -2.45 -4.89 10.29
N PRO A 166 -1.60 -3.85 10.39
CA PRO A 166 -0.41 -3.99 11.19
C PRO A 166 -0.99 -4.14 12.58
N ARG A 167 -0.90 -5.35 13.20
CA ARG A 167 -1.43 -5.66 14.55
C ARG A 167 -1.60 -4.36 15.32
N ARG A 168 -2.85 -3.84 15.39
CA ARG A 168 -3.10 -2.46 15.87
C ARG A 168 -2.31 -2.32 17.16
N LYS A 169 -1.30 -1.43 17.17
CA LYS A 169 -0.44 -1.27 18.32
C LYS A 169 -1.36 -0.85 19.46
N MET A 170 -1.52 -1.74 20.44
CA MET A 170 -2.39 -1.49 21.57
C MET A 170 -1.63 -0.63 22.56
N TYR A 171 -2.16 0.55 22.81
CA TYR A 171 -1.74 1.43 23.88
C TYR A 171 -2.49 1.05 25.16
N GLY A 172 -2.24 1.74 26.25
CA GLY A 172 -2.85 1.41 27.55
C GLY A 172 -2.37 2.24 28.73
N SER A 173 -1.47 3.19 28.49
CA SER A 173 -0.87 4.06 29.50
C SER A 173 -0.59 5.43 28.87
N VAL A 174 -0.49 6.46 29.71
CA VAL A 174 -0.03 7.79 29.29
C VAL A 174 1.50 7.81 29.31
N GLU A 175 2.14 8.05 28.17
CA GLU A 175 3.60 8.11 28.06
C GLU A 175 4.10 9.55 28.19
N LYS A 176 5.08 9.82 29.07
CA LYS A 176 5.75 11.12 29.11
C LYS A 176 6.72 11.23 27.94
N VAL A 177 6.62 12.30 27.17
CA VAL A 177 7.45 12.58 26.01
C VAL A 177 8.19 13.93 26.14
N ASP A 178 9.36 14.02 25.52
CA ASP A 178 10.11 15.26 25.30
C ASP A 178 9.75 15.85 23.91
N ALA A 179 10.36 16.96 23.48
CA ALA A 179 10.14 17.55 22.15
C ALA A 179 10.33 16.57 20.97
N VAL A 180 11.44 15.82 20.95
CA VAL A 180 11.73 14.78 19.95
C VAL A 180 10.76 13.61 20.11
N GLY A 181 10.50 13.22 21.36
CA GLY A 181 9.54 12.15 21.66
C GLY A 181 8.12 12.47 21.19
N PHE A 182 7.72 13.74 21.23
CA PHE A 182 6.44 14.24 20.75
C PHE A 182 6.33 14.12 19.22
N LEU A 183 7.35 14.54 18.47
CA LEU A 183 7.36 14.42 17.01
C LEU A 183 7.26 12.95 16.58
N ASP A 184 8.06 12.09 17.22
CA ASP A 184 7.98 10.65 17.06
C ASP A 184 6.59 10.09 17.44
N ALA A 185 5.94 10.71 18.42
CA ALA A 185 4.64 10.26 18.89
C ALA A 185 3.52 10.49 17.87
N ILE A 186 3.62 11.54 17.05
CA ILE A 186 2.62 11.90 16.03
C ILE A 186 2.97 11.40 14.62
N GLU A 187 4.25 11.34 14.25
CA GLU A 187 4.69 11.00 12.88
C GLU A 187 4.88 9.50 12.66
N LYS A 188 5.46 8.77 13.64
CA LYS A 188 5.75 7.32 13.51
C LYS A 188 4.54 6.42 13.76
N VAL A 189 3.36 7.01 13.88
CA VAL A 189 2.10 6.32 14.19
C VAL A 189 1.29 6.10 12.91
N SER A 190 0.49 5.03 12.87
CA SER A 190 -0.34 4.77 11.69
C SER A 190 -1.35 5.90 11.46
N SER A 191 -1.60 6.27 10.20
CA SER A 191 -2.49 7.39 9.85
C SER A 191 -3.93 7.24 10.36
N ASP A 192 -4.34 6.03 10.72
CA ASP A 192 -5.67 5.71 11.29
C ASP A 192 -5.74 5.92 12.81
N THR A 193 -4.60 5.90 13.49
CA THR A 193 -4.51 6.01 14.95
C THR A 193 -4.63 7.46 15.40
N VAL A 194 -5.42 7.68 16.46
CA VAL A 194 -5.53 8.97 17.13
C VAL A 194 -4.45 9.07 18.21
N VAL A 195 -3.77 10.22 18.27
CA VAL A 195 -2.80 10.54 19.32
C VAL A 195 -3.32 11.72 20.11
N VAL A 196 -3.50 11.55 21.41
CA VAL A 196 -3.91 12.60 22.33
C VAL A 196 -2.69 13.04 23.13
N VAL A 197 -2.33 14.32 22.99
CA VAL A 197 -1.21 14.95 23.67
C VAL A 197 -1.76 15.84 24.77
N CYS A 198 -1.43 15.51 26.01
CA CYS A 198 -1.74 16.31 27.18
C CYS A 198 -0.55 17.24 27.47
N VAL A 199 -0.74 18.54 27.24
CA VAL A 199 0.23 19.54 27.68
C VAL A 199 -0.09 19.87 29.13
N TYR A 200 0.83 19.56 30.03
CA TYR A 200 0.61 19.62 31.47
C TYR A 200 1.60 20.59 32.15
N ASP A 201 1.18 21.15 33.28
CA ASP A 201 2.02 21.94 34.17
C ASP A 201 2.21 21.16 35.49
N PRO A 202 3.46 20.83 35.87
CA PRO A 202 3.74 20.07 37.10
C PRO A 202 3.33 20.82 38.38
N GLU A 203 3.26 22.16 38.36
CA GLU A 203 2.88 22.97 39.51
C GLU A 203 1.34 23.09 39.66
N SER A 204 0.59 22.65 38.65
CA SER A 204 -0.87 22.76 38.61
C SER A 204 -1.58 21.50 39.11
N ASN A 205 -2.35 21.64 40.20
CA ASN A 205 -3.22 20.58 40.72
C ASN A 205 -4.26 20.10 39.69
N VAL A 206 -4.69 20.99 38.78
CA VAL A 206 -5.66 20.65 37.74
C VAL A 206 -5.03 19.72 36.71
N SER A 207 -3.77 19.96 36.36
CA SER A 207 -3.00 19.08 35.46
C SER A 207 -2.84 17.68 36.04
N SER A 208 -2.50 17.56 37.34
CA SER A 208 -2.43 16.26 38.01
C SER A 208 -3.76 15.50 37.97
N LEU A 209 -4.88 16.19 38.21
CA LEU A 209 -6.20 15.57 38.17
C LEU A 209 -6.58 15.05 36.76
N VAL A 210 -6.26 15.83 35.73
CA VAL A 210 -6.49 15.44 34.34
C VAL A 210 -5.60 14.25 33.96
N GLU A 211 -4.35 14.24 34.41
CA GLU A 211 -3.43 13.11 34.20
C GLU A 211 -3.99 11.81 34.77
N ASP A 212 -4.45 11.81 36.03
CA ASP A 212 -5.05 10.63 36.68
C ASP A 212 -6.27 10.10 35.93
N CYS A 213 -7.08 11.02 35.40
CA CYS A 213 -8.23 10.68 34.57
C CYS A 213 -7.79 10.05 33.24
N LEU A 214 -6.80 10.64 32.56
CA LEU A 214 -6.26 10.13 31.30
C LEU A 214 -5.63 8.75 31.45
N ASP A 215 -4.95 8.47 32.56
CA ASP A 215 -4.39 7.14 32.83
C ASP A 215 -5.47 6.07 32.93
N THR A 216 -6.62 6.42 33.47
CA THR A 216 -7.78 5.53 33.53
C THR A 216 -8.41 5.34 32.14
N ILE A 217 -8.52 6.41 31.36
CA ILE A 217 -9.08 6.36 29.99
C ILE A 217 -8.15 5.59 29.05
N ALA A 218 -6.83 5.77 29.16
CA ALA A 218 -5.84 5.08 28.34
C ALA A 218 -5.96 3.56 28.46
N ARG A 219 -6.20 3.05 29.67
CA ARG A 219 -6.45 1.61 29.91
C ARG A 219 -7.75 1.13 29.25
N ARG A 220 -8.78 1.97 29.19
CA ARG A 220 -10.09 1.64 28.58
C ARG A 220 -10.05 1.71 27.05
N GLN A 221 -9.19 2.57 26.49
CA GLN A 221 -9.13 2.88 25.06
C GLN A 221 -7.74 2.56 24.48
N PRO A 222 -7.38 1.27 24.33
CA PRO A 222 -6.07 0.87 23.84
C PRO A 222 -5.82 1.19 22.35
N THR A 223 -6.85 1.66 21.64
CA THR A 223 -6.76 2.05 20.23
C THR A 223 -6.21 3.47 20.03
N VAL A 224 -6.23 4.28 21.09
CA VAL A 224 -5.77 5.68 21.10
C VAL A 224 -4.47 5.77 21.88
N ARG A 225 -3.50 6.50 21.33
CA ARG A 225 -2.23 6.75 22.02
C ARG A 225 -2.36 7.99 22.87
N PHE A 226 -2.11 7.87 24.17
CA PHE A 226 -2.05 9.02 25.08
C PHE A 226 -0.60 9.33 25.43
N VAL A 227 -0.21 10.58 25.27
CA VAL A 227 1.11 11.07 25.66
C VAL A 227 0.96 12.37 26.47
N LYS A 228 1.93 12.67 27.31
CA LYS A 228 1.99 13.92 28.07
C LYS A 228 3.30 14.66 27.82
N LEU A 229 3.21 15.96 27.60
CA LEU A 229 4.31 16.86 27.27
C LEU A 229 4.31 18.02 28.27
N ASP A 230 5.50 18.42 28.70
CA ASP A 230 5.67 19.53 29.63
C ASP A 230 5.38 20.88 28.93
N HIS A 231 4.67 21.78 29.60
CA HIS A 231 4.23 23.05 29.00
C HIS A 231 5.40 23.95 28.57
N GLU A 232 6.53 23.92 29.31
CA GLU A 232 7.74 24.68 28.95
C GLU A 232 8.32 24.23 27.61
N ILE A 233 8.26 22.93 27.32
CA ILE A 233 8.77 22.34 26.07
C ILE A 233 7.86 22.66 24.90
N ALA A 234 6.55 22.80 25.16
CA ALA A 234 5.57 23.11 24.13
C ALA A 234 5.61 24.58 23.67
N GLU A 235 6.37 25.46 24.35
CA GLU A 235 6.39 26.91 24.14
C GLU A 235 4.97 27.52 24.10
N MET A 236 4.04 26.93 24.88
CA MET A 236 2.62 27.31 24.91
C MET A 236 2.32 28.35 26.00
N ASP A 237 3.16 29.38 26.14
CA ASP A 237 3.06 30.42 27.19
C ASP A 237 1.72 31.17 27.20
N HIS A 238 0.94 31.07 26.13
CA HIS A 238 -0.35 31.76 25.95
C HIS A 238 -1.58 30.87 26.23
N ILE A 239 -1.39 29.60 26.59
CA ILE A 239 -2.49 28.67 26.83
C ILE A 239 -2.36 28.10 28.24
N ASP A 240 -3.41 28.28 29.05
CA ASP A 240 -3.47 27.75 30.39
C ASP A 240 -3.47 26.20 30.35
N ALA A 241 -2.43 25.59 30.92
CA ALA A 241 -2.37 24.15 31.12
C ALA A 241 -3.37 23.71 32.22
N PRO A 242 -3.96 22.50 32.13
CA PRO A 242 -3.75 21.49 31.11
C PRO A 242 -4.56 21.71 29.82
N ALA A 243 -3.95 21.37 28.68
CA ALA A 243 -4.61 21.36 27.37
C ALA A 243 -4.47 19.99 26.70
N LEU A 244 -5.51 19.57 25.96
CA LEU A 244 -5.49 18.32 25.18
C LEU A 244 -5.51 18.64 23.69
N LEU A 245 -4.54 18.09 22.97
CA LEU A 245 -4.42 18.19 21.52
C LEU A 245 -4.64 16.81 20.92
N ALA A 246 -5.60 16.68 20.01
CA ALA A 246 -5.88 15.43 19.32
C ALA A 246 -5.35 15.49 17.88
N TYR A 247 -4.44 14.57 17.58
CA TYR A 247 -3.81 14.41 16.29
C TYR A 247 -4.35 13.18 15.55
N ARG A 248 -4.44 13.30 14.23
CA ARG A 248 -4.70 12.18 13.32
C ARG A 248 -3.89 12.41 12.05
N ALA A 249 -3.07 11.43 11.67
CA ALA A 249 -2.20 11.51 10.48
C ALA A 249 -1.26 12.74 10.48
N GLY A 250 -0.82 13.21 11.65
CA GLY A 250 0.05 14.38 11.80
C GLY A 250 -0.69 15.71 11.97
N ASP A 251 -1.99 15.76 11.67
CA ASP A 251 -2.78 16.99 11.75
C ASP A 251 -3.56 17.07 13.08
N VAL A 252 -3.58 18.28 13.68
CA VAL A 252 -4.46 18.58 14.83
C VAL A 252 -5.88 18.75 14.33
N PHE A 253 -6.81 17.93 14.83
CA PHE A 253 -8.23 18.04 14.48
C PHE A 253 -9.12 18.50 15.63
N ALA A 254 -8.64 18.40 16.88
CA ALA A 254 -9.35 18.92 18.04
C ALA A 254 -8.37 19.45 19.10
N THR A 255 -8.72 20.58 19.69
CA THR A 255 -7.98 21.21 20.78
C THR A 255 -8.95 21.53 21.90
N ILE A 256 -8.69 20.99 23.09
CA ILE A 256 -9.50 21.20 24.29
C ILE A 256 -8.66 21.98 25.29
N VAL A 257 -9.05 23.23 25.50
CA VAL A 257 -8.49 24.13 26.53
C VAL A 257 -9.53 24.34 27.63
N GLU A 258 -9.07 24.81 28.79
CA GLU A 258 -9.91 25.09 29.96
C GLU A 258 -10.83 23.91 30.33
N ILE A 259 -10.26 22.69 30.36
CA ILE A 259 -10.97 21.40 30.43
C ILE A 259 -12.09 21.41 31.49
N LEU A 260 -11.81 21.95 32.68
CA LEU A 260 -12.78 22.02 33.78
C LEU A 260 -14.03 22.84 33.47
N LYS A 261 -13.93 23.90 32.65
CA LYS A 261 -15.08 24.72 32.25
C LYS A 261 -15.95 24.05 31.21
N GLN A 262 -15.39 23.09 30.47
CA GLN A 262 -16.11 22.33 29.45
C GLN A 262 -16.91 21.16 30.03
N ILE A 263 -16.60 20.74 31.25
CA ILE A 263 -17.38 19.72 31.95
C ILE A 263 -18.74 20.33 32.35
N PRO A 264 -19.85 19.62 32.12
CA PRO A 264 -21.19 20.11 32.49
C PRO A 264 -21.27 20.56 33.95
N LYS A 265 -21.88 21.73 34.17
CA LYS A 265 -22.03 22.33 35.51
C LYS A 265 -22.70 21.34 36.46
N GLY A 266 -22.04 21.03 37.58
CA GLY A 266 -22.51 20.09 38.61
C GLY A 266 -21.85 18.71 38.60
N ARG A 267 -21.00 18.41 37.61
CA ARG A 267 -20.14 17.20 37.60
C ARG A 267 -18.71 17.57 37.99
N SER A 268 -18.04 16.72 38.74
CA SER A 268 -16.60 16.83 38.99
C SER A 268 -15.79 16.31 37.80
N CYS A 269 -14.54 16.76 37.68
CA CYS A 269 -13.61 16.18 36.72
C CYS A 269 -13.23 14.77 37.16
N SER A 270 -13.78 13.78 36.45
CA SER A 270 -13.58 12.35 36.65
C SER A 270 -13.26 11.69 35.31
N ALA A 271 -12.70 10.48 35.33
CA ALA A 271 -12.40 9.73 34.12
C ALA A 271 -13.61 9.60 33.18
N ASP A 272 -14.80 9.32 33.71
CA ASP A 272 -16.02 9.21 32.90
C ASP A 272 -16.43 10.55 32.28
N SER A 273 -16.36 11.64 33.03
CA SER A 273 -16.72 12.97 32.54
C SER A 273 -15.75 13.46 31.45
N LEU A 274 -14.46 13.17 31.63
CA LEU A 274 -13.43 13.49 30.64
C LEU A 274 -13.55 12.59 29.41
N GLU A 275 -13.90 11.31 29.59
CA GLU A 275 -14.16 10.40 28.46
C GLU A 275 -15.38 10.84 27.64
N ASP A 276 -16.47 11.26 28.30
CA ASP A 276 -17.64 11.82 27.65
C ASP A 276 -17.28 13.09 26.84
N LEU A 277 -16.41 13.93 27.39
CA LEU A 277 -15.88 15.10 26.70
C LEU A 277 -15.10 14.69 25.44
N LEU A 278 -14.15 13.75 25.55
CA LEU A 278 -13.37 13.28 24.40
C LEU A 278 -14.26 12.67 23.29
N LYS A 279 -15.33 11.95 23.67
CA LYS A 279 -16.34 11.44 22.73
C LYS A 279 -17.10 12.57 22.02
N SER A 280 -17.45 13.64 22.74
CA SER A 280 -18.14 14.79 22.14
C SER A 280 -17.31 15.47 21.05
N TYR A 281 -15.98 15.49 21.21
CA TYR A 281 -15.01 15.97 20.22
C TYR A 281 -14.65 14.95 19.13
N ARG A 282 -15.28 13.77 19.12
CA ARG A 282 -14.99 12.65 18.19
C ARG A 282 -13.52 12.18 18.23
N ILE A 283 -12.89 12.30 19.39
CA ILE A 283 -11.53 11.82 19.64
C ILE A 283 -11.56 10.31 19.92
N LEU A 284 -12.57 9.87 20.66
CA LEU A 284 -12.87 8.47 20.97
C LEU A 284 -14.04 7.93 20.14
#